data_AF-A0A7W0LBQ0-F1
#
_entry.id   AF-A0A7W0LBQ0-F1
#
_cell.length_a   1.000
_cell.length_b   1.000
_cell.length_c   1.000
_cell.angle_alpha   90.00
_cell.angle_beta   90.00
_cell.angle_gamma   90.00
#
_symmetry.space_group_name_H-M   'P 1'
#
loop_
_entity.id
_entity.type
_entity.pdbx_description
1 polymer ?
#
loop_
_entity_poly.entity_id
_entity_poly.type
_entity_poly.pdbx_seq_one_letter_code
_entity_poly.pdbx_strand_id
1 'polypeptide(L)'
;VVIGTMNNAGTVLMTIADMSVIEAEVEVDETDIPSVRFGQTAKITIDAMPGKTFTAKVTEIGNSPIQAVGPQAAAQATNFKVVLTLDGEIPEVRPGFTCTAEITTATRENTLAVPIQATTVREVVVDDKEQIVRDPVTPGKPRRGAAPPGELKPGQARKELEGVFVVKDGKAQFETVKTGIAGEKFFEVLSGLKEGDQVIVGPFSSVRELRDGAAVKTEAATRFGAGPPR
;
A
#
# COMPACT_ATOMS: atom_id res chain seq x y z
N VAL A 1 35.51 -22.23 -27.19
CA VAL A 1 36.95 -22.38 -27.51
C VAL A 1 37.06 -23.04 -28.87
N VAL A 2 37.69 -22.38 -29.84
CA VAL A 2 38.00 -23.03 -31.12
C VAL A 2 39.27 -23.85 -30.92
N ILE A 3 39.25 -25.10 -31.34
CA ILE A 3 40.44 -25.97 -31.24
C ILE A 3 41.54 -25.34 -32.11
N GLY A 4 42.69 -25.02 -31.50
CA GLY A 4 43.87 -24.48 -32.21
C GLY A 4 44.18 -22.99 -31.98
N THR A 5 43.40 -22.25 -31.18
CA THR A 5 43.72 -20.86 -30.83
C THR A 5 44.50 -20.76 -29.50
N MET A 6 45.55 -19.94 -29.45
CA MET A 6 46.21 -19.59 -28.17
C MET A 6 45.23 -18.81 -27.28
N ASN A 7 44.96 -19.32 -26.08
CA ASN A 7 44.18 -18.60 -25.06
C ASN A 7 45.15 -17.97 -24.05
N ASN A 8 44.92 -16.72 -23.70
CA ASN A 8 45.70 -16.03 -22.68
C ASN A 8 45.29 -16.49 -21.27
N ALA A 9 46.20 -16.41 -20.31
CA ALA A 9 45.86 -16.67 -18.91
C ALA A 9 44.79 -15.67 -18.45
N GLY A 10 43.71 -16.18 -17.84
CA GLY A 10 42.54 -15.38 -17.43
C GLY A 10 41.36 -15.36 -18.41
N THR A 11 41.47 -16.03 -19.56
CA THR A 11 40.33 -16.12 -20.51
C THR A 11 39.28 -17.11 -19.98
N VAL A 12 38.04 -16.66 -19.75
CA VAL A 12 36.93 -17.54 -19.39
C VAL A 12 36.55 -18.41 -20.59
N LEU A 13 36.65 -19.73 -20.44
CA LEU A 13 36.39 -20.67 -21.53
C LEU A 13 34.91 -21.09 -21.61
N MET A 14 34.25 -21.18 -20.46
CA MET A 14 32.86 -21.60 -20.29
C MET A 14 32.35 -21.12 -18.93
N THR A 15 31.07 -20.78 -18.86
CA THR A 15 30.33 -20.56 -17.60
C THR A 15 29.37 -21.73 -17.42
N ILE A 16 29.44 -22.39 -16.27
CA ILE A 16 28.48 -23.43 -15.88
C ILE A 16 27.46 -22.75 -14.96
N ALA A 17 26.19 -22.77 -15.34
CA ALA A 17 25.12 -22.21 -14.54
C ALA A 17 24.32 -23.34 -13.89
N ASP A 18 24.14 -23.27 -12.57
CA ASP A 18 23.24 -24.16 -11.84
C ASP A 18 21.82 -23.60 -11.96
N MET A 19 20.92 -24.36 -12.60
CA MET A 19 19.52 -23.97 -12.81
C MET A 19 18.57 -24.59 -11.77
N SER A 20 19.11 -25.31 -10.78
CA SER A 20 18.33 -25.91 -9.69
C SER A 20 17.81 -24.85 -8.73
N VAL A 21 18.53 -23.74 -8.60
CA VAL A 21 18.14 -22.58 -7.79
C VAL A 21 18.11 -21.36 -8.71
N ILE A 22 16.93 -20.75 -8.83
CA ILE A 22 16.75 -19.53 -9.61
C ILE A 22 16.54 -18.38 -8.64
N GLU A 23 17.32 -17.33 -8.84
CA GLU A 23 17.23 -16.09 -8.09
C GLU A 23 16.74 -14.98 -9.01
N ALA A 24 15.81 -14.18 -8.51
CA ALA A 24 15.36 -12.95 -9.12
C ALA A 24 15.97 -11.78 -8.35
N GLU A 25 16.74 -10.96 -9.07
CA GLU A 25 17.24 -9.70 -8.56
C GLU A 25 16.22 -8.61 -8.87
N VAL A 26 15.73 -7.94 -7.82
CA VAL A 26 14.76 -6.85 -7.95
C VAL A 26 15.28 -5.59 -7.27
N GLU A 27 14.92 -4.45 -7.85
CA GLU A 27 15.25 -3.13 -7.30
C GLU A 27 14.06 -2.61 -6.49
N VAL A 28 14.32 -2.20 -5.25
CA VAL A 28 13.32 -1.64 -4.33
C VAL A 28 13.74 -0.25 -3.90
N ASP A 29 12.78 0.68 -3.86
CA ASP A 29 13.02 2.07 -3.46
C ASP A 29 13.41 2.19 -1.97
N GLU A 30 14.24 3.18 -1.63
CA GLU A 30 14.67 3.48 -0.26
C GLU A 30 13.50 3.64 0.73
N THR A 31 12.36 4.17 0.27
CA THR A 31 11.18 4.35 1.12
C THR A 31 10.51 3.04 1.53
N ASP A 32 10.65 1.98 0.73
CA ASP A 32 9.99 0.69 0.94
C ASP A 32 10.90 -0.34 1.63
N ILE A 33 12.22 -0.20 1.51
CA ILE A 33 13.21 -1.10 2.14
C ILE A 33 12.98 -1.32 3.65
N PRO A 34 12.63 -0.31 4.47
CA PRO A 34 12.34 -0.52 5.88
C PRO A 34 11.19 -1.49 6.17
N SER A 35 10.33 -1.78 5.19
CA SER A 35 9.21 -2.74 5.30
C SER A 35 9.58 -4.16 4.85
N VAL A 36 10.65 -4.31 4.07
CA VAL A 36 11.12 -5.61 3.57
C VAL A 36 11.92 -6.35 4.64
N ARG A 37 11.67 -7.65 4.80
CA ARG A 37 12.36 -8.52 5.78
C ARG A 37 12.75 -9.84 5.13
N PHE A 38 13.86 -10.38 5.60
CA PHE A 38 14.32 -11.71 5.23
C PHE A 38 13.23 -12.76 5.50
N GLY A 39 13.03 -13.68 4.56
CA GLY A 39 12.06 -14.77 4.64
C GLY A 39 10.62 -14.41 4.28
N GLN A 40 10.32 -13.15 3.91
CA GLN A 40 9.01 -12.78 3.38
C GLN A 40 8.70 -13.54 2.09
N THR A 41 7.42 -13.85 1.90
CA THR A 41 6.95 -14.51 0.67
C THR A 41 6.73 -13.46 -0.41
N ALA A 42 7.14 -13.79 -1.63
CA ALA A 42 6.95 -12.96 -2.81
C ALA A 42 6.30 -13.76 -3.93
N LYS A 43 5.50 -13.09 -4.75
CA LYS A 43 5.02 -13.62 -6.03
C LYS A 43 5.83 -13.01 -7.16
N ILE A 44 6.31 -13.84 -8.06
CA ILE A 44 7.10 -13.41 -9.21
C ILE A 44 6.34 -13.75 -10.48
N THR A 45 6.23 -12.77 -11.37
CA THR A 45 5.67 -12.93 -12.71
C THR A 45 6.78 -12.64 -13.71
N ILE A 46 6.98 -13.55 -14.66
CA ILE A 46 8.05 -13.46 -15.66
C ILE A 46 7.44 -12.99 -16.97
N ASP A 47 8.00 -11.94 -17.58
CA ASP A 47 7.40 -11.29 -18.76
C ASP A 47 7.34 -12.25 -19.96
N ALA A 48 8.34 -13.12 -20.08
CA ALA A 48 8.41 -14.15 -21.11
C ALA A 48 7.34 -15.26 -20.94
N MET A 49 6.62 -15.29 -19.80
CA MET A 49 5.67 -16.34 -19.44
C MET A 49 4.36 -15.74 -18.88
N PRO A 50 3.57 -15.02 -19.71
CA PRO A 50 2.37 -14.36 -19.25
C PRO A 50 1.35 -15.36 -18.68
N GLY A 51 0.73 -14.99 -17.56
CA GLY A 51 -0.31 -15.78 -16.88
C GLY A 51 0.21 -16.86 -15.94
N LYS A 52 1.53 -17.03 -15.79
CA LYS A 52 2.14 -17.90 -14.78
C LYS A 52 2.76 -17.04 -13.66
N THR A 53 2.45 -17.38 -12.41
CA THR A 53 3.06 -16.77 -11.21
C THR A 53 3.82 -17.81 -10.43
N PHE A 54 5.00 -17.45 -9.94
CA PHE A 54 5.88 -18.30 -9.15
C PHE A 54 5.97 -17.76 -7.73
N THR A 55 6.05 -18.66 -6.75
CA THR A 55 6.29 -18.27 -5.36
C THR A 55 7.80 -18.19 -5.13
N ALA A 56 8.23 -17.20 -4.36
CA ALA A 56 9.62 -16.97 -3.99
C ALA A 56 9.72 -16.48 -2.56
N LYS A 57 10.95 -16.48 -2.02
CA LYS A 57 11.25 -15.94 -0.69
C LYS A 57 12.40 -14.95 -0.75
N VAL A 58 12.32 -13.91 0.07
CA VAL A 58 13.41 -12.94 0.26
C VAL A 58 14.58 -13.63 0.95
N THR A 59 15.69 -13.76 0.25
CA THR A 59 16.92 -14.41 0.75
C THR A 59 18.08 -13.44 0.90
N GLU A 60 18.06 -12.30 0.21
CA GLU A 60 19.07 -11.25 0.40
C GLU A 60 18.43 -9.88 0.31
N ILE A 61 18.88 -8.97 1.19
CA ILE A 61 18.54 -7.56 1.14
C ILE A 61 19.86 -6.81 1.11
N GLY A 62 20.10 -6.06 0.05
CA GLY A 62 21.28 -5.23 -0.11
C GLY A 62 21.33 -4.16 0.97
N ASN A 63 22.48 -4.02 1.62
CA ASN A 63 22.71 -2.99 2.65
C ASN A 63 23.26 -1.68 2.08
N SER A 64 23.41 -1.59 0.77
CA SER A 64 23.94 -0.41 0.09
C SER A 64 23.08 -0.11 -1.12
N PRO A 65 22.82 1.18 -1.39
CA PRO A 65 22.08 1.56 -2.56
C PRO A 65 22.88 1.30 -3.83
N ILE A 66 22.18 1.03 -4.91
CA ILE A 66 22.73 0.87 -6.25
C ILE A 66 23.25 2.25 -6.68
N GLN A 67 24.57 2.40 -6.75
CA GLN A 67 25.19 3.64 -7.20
C GLN A 67 25.14 3.71 -8.71
N ALA A 68 24.34 4.61 -9.27
CA ALA A 68 24.35 4.90 -10.69
C ALA A 68 25.71 5.48 -11.09
N VAL A 69 26.43 4.82 -12.00
CA VAL A 69 27.74 5.27 -12.48
C VAL A 69 27.55 6.10 -13.76
N GLY A 70 27.73 7.42 -13.68
CA GLY A 70 27.69 8.30 -14.84
C GLY A 70 27.38 9.77 -14.51
N PRO A 71 27.52 10.69 -15.49
CA PRO A 71 27.32 12.12 -15.28
C PRO A 71 25.88 12.55 -14.91
N GLN A 72 24.93 11.60 -14.86
CA GLN A 72 23.51 11.81 -14.48
C GLN A 72 23.14 11.14 -13.14
N ALA A 73 24.13 10.69 -12.36
CA ALA A 73 23.92 9.99 -11.08
C ALA A 73 23.19 10.82 -10.00
N ALA A 74 23.20 12.15 -10.09
CA ALA A 74 22.63 13.03 -9.07
C ALA A 74 21.09 13.12 -9.09
N ALA A 75 20.43 12.56 -10.11
CA ALA A 75 18.98 12.66 -10.29
C ALA A 75 18.25 11.31 -10.22
N GLN A 76 18.93 10.24 -9.83
CA GLN A 76 18.34 8.92 -9.74
C GLN A 76 17.82 8.65 -8.33
N ALA A 77 16.66 7.99 -8.24
CA ALA A 77 16.11 7.50 -6.98
C ALA A 77 17.06 6.47 -6.36
N THR A 78 17.22 6.52 -5.05
CA THR A 78 18.05 5.59 -4.29
C THR A 78 17.36 4.22 -4.27
N ASN A 79 17.82 3.28 -5.10
CA ASN A 79 17.31 1.91 -5.13
C ASN A 79 18.25 0.95 -4.38
N PHE A 80 17.70 -0.10 -3.81
CA PHE A 80 18.41 -1.18 -3.16
C PHE A 80 18.14 -2.50 -3.87
N LYS A 81 19.17 -3.33 -3.99
CA LYS A 81 19.05 -4.68 -4.56
C LYS A 81 18.44 -5.62 -3.53
N VAL A 82 17.39 -6.34 -3.90
CA VAL A 82 16.80 -7.43 -3.11
C VAL A 82 16.84 -8.70 -3.96
N VAL A 83 17.28 -9.80 -3.37
CA VAL A 83 17.33 -11.10 -4.04
C VAL A 83 16.21 -11.99 -3.51
N LEU A 84 15.44 -12.53 -4.45
CA LEU A 84 14.34 -13.44 -4.19
C LEU A 84 14.70 -14.81 -4.77
N THR A 85 14.74 -15.84 -3.93
CA THR A 85 14.93 -17.22 -4.41
C THR A 85 13.58 -17.84 -4.71
N LEU A 86 13.41 -18.34 -5.93
CA LEU A 86 12.17 -18.99 -6.37
C LEU A 86 12.04 -20.39 -5.76
N ASP A 87 10.83 -20.75 -5.36
CA ASP A 87 10.54 -22.08 -4.82
C ASP A 87 10.37 -23.09 -5.97
N GLY A 88 11.25 -24.10 -6.01
CA GLY A 88 11.17 -25.22 -6.96
C GLY A 88 11.90 -25.00 -8.29
N GLU A 89 11.97 -26.06 -9.09
CA GLU A 89 12.60 -26.03 -10.41
C GLU A 89 11.64 -25.53 -11.48
N ILE A 90 12.06 -24.51 -12.23
CA ILE A 90 11.27 -23.94 -13.33
C ILE A 90 12.03 -24.14 -14.65
N PRO A 91 11.83 -25.27 -15.35
CA PRO A 91 12.67 -25.66 -16.49
C PRO A 91 12.57 -24.74 -17.71
N GLU A 92 11.56 -23.88 -17.78
CA GLU A 92 11.35 -22.93 -18.88
C GLU A 92 12.05 -21.57 -18.65
N VAL A 93 12.52 -21.30 -17.43
CA VAL A 93 13.13 -20.01 -17.08
C VAL A 93 14.62 -20.03 -17.41
N ARG A 94 15.06 -18.98 -18.09
CA ARG A 94 16.48 -18.77 -18.43
C ARG A 94 17.03 -17.57 -17.68
N PRO A 95 18.31 -17.60 -17.26
CA PRO A 95 18.98 -16.42 -16.73
C PRO A 95 18.88 -15.25 -17.70
N GLY A 96 18.65 -14.06 -17.16
CA GLY A 96 18.48 -12.82 -17.93
C GLY A 96 17.05 -12.51 -18.37
N PHE A 97 16.04 -13.31 -17.97
CA PHE A 97 14.64 -12.91 -18.11
C PHE A 97 14.29 -11.75 -17.19
N THR A 98 13.43 -10.85 -17.69
CA THR A 98 12.82 -9.80 -16.88
C THR A 98 11.63 -10.35 -16.12
N CYS A 99 11.46 -9.89 -14.88
CA CYS A 99 10.36 -10.30 -14.03
C CYS A 99 9.90 -9.13 -13.17
N THR A 100 8.65 -9.22 -12.72
CA THR A 100 8.07 -8.34 -11.71
C THR A 100 7.82 -9.15 -10.45
N ALA A 101 8.25 -8.64 -9.31
CA ALA A 101 8.01 -9.27 -8.02
C ALA A 101 7.06 -8.44 -7.15
N GLU A 102 6.15 -9.13 -6.46
CA GLU A 102 5.26 -8.58 -5.46
C GLU A 102 5.62 -9.21 -4.11
N ILE A 103 6.22 -8.41 -3.22
CA ILE A 103 6.68 -8.88 -1.90
C ILE A 103 5.58 -8.60 -0.88
N THR A 104 5.13 -9.65 -0.18
CA THR A 104 4.17 -9.49 0.91
C THR A 104 4.91 -9.08 2.19
N THR A 105 4.82 -7.80 2.55
CA THR A 105 5.56 -7.22 3.68
C THR A 105 4.97 -7.55 5.05
N ALA A 106 3.64 -7.61 5.14
CA ALA A 106 2.93 -7.96 6.37
C ALA A 106 1.58 -8.59 6.06
N THR A 107 1.20 -9.58 6.87
CA THR A 107 -0.12 -10.21 6.85
C THR A 107 -0.70 -10.18 8.26
N ARG A 108 -1.99 -9.83 8.38
CA ARG A 108 -2.71 -9.92 9.65
C ARG A 108 -4.10 -10.49 9.43
N GLU A 109 -4.40 -11.53 10.17
CA GLU A 109 -5.71 -12.19 10.14
C GLU A 109 -6.66 -11.56 11.16
N ASN A 110 -7.97 -11.69 10.90
CA ASN A 110 -9.05 -11.25 11.80
C ASN A 110 -8.97 -9.78 12.21
N THR A 111 -8.80 -8.88 11.23
CA THR A 111 -8.76 -7.43 11.47
C THR A 111 -9.95 -6.70 10.83
N LEU A 112 -10.30 -5.55 11.39
CA LEU A 112 -11.27 -4.64 10.77
C LEU A 112 -10.61 -4.00 9.55
N ALA A 113 -11.27 -4.12 8.41
CA ALA A 113 -10.76 -3.61 7.14
C ALA A 113 -11.77 -2.64 6.54
N VAL A 114 -11.28 -1.50 6.05
CA VAL A 114 -12.08 -0.53 5.30
C VAL A 114 -11.60 -0.46 3.87
N PRO A 115 -12.51 -0.39 2.87
CA PRO A 115 -12.10 -0.18 1.49
C PRO A 115 -11.31 1.13 1.37
N ILE A 116 -10.27 1.14 0.54
CA ILE A 116 -9.44 2.34 0.30
C ILE A 116 -10.29 3.53 -0.16
N GLN A 117 -11.36 3.26 -0.90
CA GLN A 117 -12.30 4.25 -1.42
C GLN A 117 -13.14 4.97 -0.35
N ALA A 118 -13.19 4.43 0.88
CA ALA A 118 -13.92 5.05 1.99
C ALA A 118 -13.09 6.08 2.77
N THR A 119 -11.75 5.99 2.69
CA THR A 119 -10.85 6.84 3.45
C THR A 119 -10.74 8.21 2.80
N THR A 120 -10.85 9.27 3.61
CA THR A 120 -10.67 10.65 3.17
C THR A 120 -9.93 11.45 4.23
N VAL A 121 -9.18 12.46 3.77
CA VAL A 121 -8.56 13.45 4.65
C VAL A 121 -9.48 14.67 4.73
N ARG A 122 -9.71 15.20 5.93
CA ARG A 122 -10.49 16.42 6.14
C ARG A 122 -9.89 17.32 7.21
N GLU A 123 -9.96 18.62 6.95
CA GLU A 123 -9.76 19.63 7.97
C GLU A 123 -10.97 19.64 8.92
N VAL A 124 -10.73 19.24 10.16
CA VAL A 124 -11.72 19.24 11.23
C VAL A 124 -11.26 20.13 12.37
N VAL A 125 -12.21 20.71 13.09
CA VAL A 125 -11.94 21.47 14.31
C VAL A 125 -11.87 20.48 15.47
N VAL A 126 -10.73 20.45 16.14
CA VAL A 126 -10.51 19.64 17.34
C VAL A 126 -10.43 20.54 18.58
N ASP A 127 -10.88 20.05 19.72
CA ASP A 127 -10.65 20.68 21.02
C ASP A 127 -9.27 20.31 21.61
N ASP A 128 -8.94 20.86 22.77
CA ASP A 128 -7.72 20.56 23.53
C ASP A 128 -7.55 19.07 23.87
N LYS A 129 -8.60 18.24 23.73
CA LYS A 129 -8.59 16.80 23.98
C LYS A 129 -8.57 15.98 22.67
N GLU A 130 -8.28 16.64 21.55
CA GLU A 130 -8.27 16.05 20.20
C GLU A 130 -9.61 15.42 19.77
N GLN A 131 -10.71 15.79 20.42
CA GLN A 131 -12.03 15.36 19.99
C GLN A 131 -12.57 16.31 18.94
N ILE A 132 -13.21 15.74 17.91
CA ILE A 132 -13.84 16.53 16.85
C ILE A 132 -14.97 17.34 17.48
N VAL A 133 -14.82 18.66 17.50
CA VAL A 133 -15.88 19.56 17.93
C VAL A 133 -16.88 19.64 16.80
N ARG A 134 -17.96 18.87 16.94
CA ARG A 134 -19.10 18.93 16.05
C ARG A 134 -19.99 20.07 16.51
N ASP A 135 -20.06 21.14 15.74
CA ASP A 135 -21.10 22.14 15.99
C ASP A 135 -22.48 21.46 15.87
N PRO A 136 -23.35 21.55 16.89
CA PRO A 136 -24.65 20.90 16.85
C PRO A 136 -25.39 21.30 15.59
N VAL A 137 -25.87 20.29 14.85
CA VAL A 137 -26.70 20.50 13.66
C VAL A 137 -28.06 21.02 14.14
N THR A 138 -28.21 22.35 14.27
CA THR A 138 -29.53 22.94 14.53
C THR A 138 -30.39 22.78 13.28
N PRO A 139 -31.51 22.03 13.32
CA PRO A 139 -32.40 21.89 12.18
C PRO A 139 -32.98 23.27 11.81
N GLY A 140 -32.90 23.66 10.52
CA GLY A 140 -33.60 24.85 10.00
C GLY A 140 -32.77 26.11 9.77
N LYS A 141 -31.46 26.12 10.04
CA LYS A 141 -30.56 27.18 9.53
C LYS A 141 -29.77 26.66 8.32
N PRO A 142 -29.78 27.36 7.16
CA PRO A 142 -28.86 27.02 6.09
C PRO A 142 -27.44 27.16 6.64
N ARG A 143 -26.68 26.06 6.67
CA ARG A 143 -25.24 26.08 6.90
C ARG A 143 -24.62 26.84 5.73
N ARG A 144 -24.51 28.16 5.88
CA ARG A 144 -23.62 28.98 5.06
C ARG A 144 -22.24 28.33 5.21
N GLY A 145 -21.71 27.83 4.09
CA GLY A 145 -20.53 26.97 4.08
C GLY A 145 -19.40 27.58 4.89
N ALA A 146 -18.71 26.75 5.66
CA ALA A 146 -17.61 27.10 6.55
C ALA A 146 -17.91 28.27 7.51
N ALA A 147 -17.75 28.05 8.81
CA ALA A 147 -17.56 29.18 9.71
C ALA A 147 -16.49 30.11 9.10
N PRO A 148 -16.67 31.45 9.09
CA PRO A 148 -15.65 32.38 8.64
C PRO A 148 -14.29 32.03 9.29
N PRO A 149 -13.15 32.34 8.66
CA PRO A 149 -11.81 31.99 9.15
C PRO A 149 -11.39 32.54 10.54
N GLY A 150 -12.31 33.06 11.37
CA GLY A 150 -11.98 33.93 12.50
C GLY A 150 -12.59 33.60 13.87
N GLU A 151 -13.38 32.54 14.05
CA GLU A 151 -13.93 32.22 15.39
C GLU A 151 -13.70 30.75 15.77
N LEU A 152 -12.43 30.35 15.84
CA LEU A 152 -12.07 29.20 16.67
C LEU A 152 -12.18 29.66 18.13
N LYS A 153 -12.93 28.92 18.95
CA LYS A 153 -12.96 29.20 20.40
C LYS A 153 -11.56 28.97 20.98
N PRO A 154 -11.17 29.64 22.08
CA PRO A 154 -9.91 29.34 22.77
C PRO A 154 -9.82 27.84 23.08
N GLY A 155 -8.73 27.19 22.66
CA GLY A 155 -8.55 25.74 22.78
C GLY A 155 -9.05 24.91 21.58
N GLN A 156 -9.41 25.56 20.46
CA GLN A 156 -9.75 24.87 19.21
C GLN A 156 -8.68 25.07 18.15
N ALA A 157 -8.29 23.96 17.51
CA ALA A 157 -7.34 23.97 16.40
C ALA A 157 -7.97 23.29 15.18
N ARG A 158 -7.59 23.75 13.98
CA ARG A 158 -7.90 23.01 12.76
C ARG A 158 -6.80 22.02 12.49
N LYS A 159 -7.16 20.75 12.29
CA LYS A 159 -6.23 19.68 11.92
C LYS A 159 -6.78 18.93 10.72
N GLU A 160 -5.90 18.60 9.79
CA GLU A 160 -6.20 17.63 8.74
C GLU A 160 -6.11 16.23 9.33
N LEU A 161 -7.23 15.54 9.43
CA LEU A 161 -7.31 14.17 9.96
C LEU A 161 -7.83 13.22 8.90
N GLU A 162 -7.29 12.00 8.92
CA GLU A 162 -7.77 10.89 8.11
C GLU A 162 -8.94 10.20 8.80
N GLY A 163 -9.96 9.85 8.03
CA GLY A 163 -11.18 9.28 8.56
C GLY A 163 -12.04 8.63 7.49
N VAL A 164 -13.16 8.07 7.95
CA VAL A 164 -14.21 7.54 7.08
C VAL A 164 -15.56 8.12 7.48
N PHE A 165 -16.52 8.07 6.57
CA PHE A 165 -17.90 8.38 6.92
C PHE A 165 -18.65 7.12 7.35
N VAL A 166 -19.24 7.17 8.54
CA VAL A 166 -20.11 6.13 9.08
C VAL A 166 -21.56 6.59 9.00
N VAL A 167 -22.46 5.68 8.66
CA VAL A 167 -23.90 5.94 8.69
C VAL A 167 -24.42 5.81 10.11
N LYS A 168 -24.91 6.91 10.69
CA LYS A 168 -25.62 6.92 11.99
C LYS A 168 -26.96 7.63 11.82
N ASP A 169 -28.05 6.97 12.18
CA ASP A 169 -29.43 7.49 12.04
C ASP A 169 -29.76 8.02 10.62
N GLY A 170 -29.27 7.34 9.58
CA GLY A 170 -29.48 7.72 8.18
C GLY A 170 -28.69 8.97 7.73
N LYS A 171 -27.70 9.39 8.52
CA LYS A 171 -26.82 10.53 8.22
C LYS A 171 -25.37 10.08 8.15
N ALA A 172 -24.61 10.73 7.27
CA ALA A 172 -23.17 10.56 7.20
C ALA A 172 -22.49 11.29 8.36
N GLN A 173 -21.68 10.56 9.13
CA GLN A 173 -20.91 11.09 10.24
C GLN A 173 -19.43 10.81 10.02
N PHE A 174 -18.60 11.85 10.01
CA PHE A 174 -17.15 11.67 9.89
C PHE A 174 -16.57 11.14 11.21
N GLU A 175 -15.89 10.00 11.15
CA GLU A 175 -15.14 9.42 12.25
C GLU A 175 -13.67 9.30 11.84
N THR A 176 -12.78 9.76 12.71
CA THR A 176 -11.33 9.62 12.52
C THR A 176 -10.93 8.17 12.68
N VAL A 177 -10.09 7.67 11.77
CA VAL A 177 -9.59 6.30 11.85
C VAL A 177 -8.07 6.29 11.84
N LYS A 178 -7.49 5.37 12.60
CA LYS A 178 -6.07 5.07 12.50
C LYS A 178 -5.91 3.84 11.62
N THR A 179 -5.27 3.99 10.47
CA THR A 179 -5.00 2.89 9.55
C THR A 179 -3.70 2.15 9.93
N GLY A 180 -3.65 0.87 9.57
CA GLY A 180 -2.51 -0.02 9.76
C GLY A 180 -1.94 -0.49 8.42
N ILE A 181 -1.87 -1.81 8.23
CA ILE A 181 -1.40 -2.42 6.98
C ILE A 181 -2.27 -1.95 5.80
N ALA A 182 -1.62 -1.50 4.73
CA ALA A 182 -2.25 -1.18 3.45
C ALA A 182 -2.20 -2.41 2.53
N GLY A 183 -3.36 -2.95 2.18
CA GLY A 183 -3.49 -3.96 1.13
C GLY A 183 -3.89 -3.34 -0.21
N GLU A 184 -4.11 -4.18 -1.23
CA GLU A 184 -4.50 -3.71 -2.57
C GLU A 184 -5.87 -3.01 -2.63
N LYS A 185 -6.81 -3.44 -1.80
CA LYS A 185 -8.22 -3.00 -1.84
C LYS A 185 -8.71 -2.42 -0.52
N PHE A 186 -8.05 -2.78 0.58
CA PHE A 186 -8.49 -2.46 1.93
C PHE A 186 -7.33 -1.94 2.76
N PHE A 187 -7.63 -0.99 3.65
CA PHE A 187 -6.77 -0.63 4.76
C PHE A 187 -7.21 -1.37 6.01
N GLU A 188 -6.24 -1.83 6.77
CA GLU A 188 -6.46 -2.23 8.15
C GLU A 188 -6.88 -1.02 9.00
N VAL A 189 -7.84 -1.21 9.90
CA VAL A 189 -8.25 -0.21 10.90
C VAL A 189 -7.80 -0.64 12.29
N LEU A 190 -6.89 0.15 12.88
CA LEU A 190 -6.37 -0.06 14.24
C LEU A 190 -7.27 0.58 15.29
N SER A 191 -7.90 1.71 14.97
CA SER A 191 -8.84 2.39 15.87
C SER A 191 -9.78 3.34 15.10
N GLY A 192 -10.88 3.73 15.76
CA GLY A 192 -11.85 4.69 15.22
C GLY A 192 -13.16 4.08 14.74
N LEU A 193 -13.17 2.77 14.46
CA LEU A 193 -14.36 2.02 14.05
C LEU A 193 -14.58 0.79 14.91
N LYS A 194 -15.82 0.30 14.88
CA LYS A 194 -16.23 -0.95 15.52
C LYS A 194 -16.79 -1.92 14.49
N GLU A 195 -16.74 -3.21 14.82
CA GLU A 195 -17.39 -4.23 14.01
C GLU A 195 -18.90 -3.94 13.87
N GLY A 196 -19.40 -3.99 12.64
CA GLY A 196 -20.80 -3.67 12.31
C GLY A 196 -21.06 -2.22 11.93
N ASP A 197 -20.10 -1.31 12.07
CA ASP A 197 -20.23 0.06 11.59
C ASP A 197 -20.40 0.08 10.06
N GLN A 198 -21.41 0.80 9.57
CA GLN A 198 -21.67 0.95 8.14
C GLN A 198 -20.86 2.11 7.58
N VAL A 199 -19.83 1.80 6.82
CA VAL A 199 -18.97 2.81 6.18
C VAL A 199 -19.49 3.17 4.80
N ILE A 200 -19.47 4.46 4.47
CA ILE A 200 -19.86 4.98 3.16
C ILE A 200 -18.70 4.79 2.19
N VAL A 201 -19.00 4.13 1.07
CA VAL A 201 -18.08 3.87 -0.05
C VAL A 201 -18.58 4.55 -1.30
N GLY A 202 -17.68 5.04 -2.16
CA GLY A 202 -18.05 5.63 -3.43
C GLY A 202 -16.85 6.21 -4.18
N PRO A 203 -17.10 6.85 -5.34
CA PRO A 203 -16.07 7.61 -6.03
C PRO A 203 -15.42 8.64 -5.10
N PHE A 204 -14.11 8.80 -5.21
CA PHE A 204 -13.35 9.70 -4.33
C PHE A 204 -13.92 11.11 -4.27
N SER A 205 -14.38 11.67 -5.39
CA SER A 205 -15.03 12.98 -5.45
C SER A 205 -16.29 13.06 -4.59
N SER A 206 -17.17 12.05 -4.66
CA SER A 206 -18.42 12.01 -3.91
C SER A 206 -18.20 11.90 -2.40
N VAL A 207 -17.25 11.06 -1.97
CA VAL A 207 -16.91 10.92 -0.55
C VAL A 207 -16.21 12.18 -0.03
N ARG A 208 -15.33 12.79 -0.83
CA ARG A 208 -14.63 14.02 -0.49
C ARG A 208 -15.56 15.23 -0.37
N GLU A 209 -16.66 15.28 -1.13
CA GLU A 209 -17.65 16.36 -1.05
C GLU A 209 -18.73 16.15 0.03
N LEU A 210 -18.85 14.92 0.56
CA LEU A 210 -19.92 14.53 1.48
C LEU A 210 -19.87 15.29 2.80
N ARG A 211 -20.88 16.09 3.13
CA ARG A 211 -20.85 16.90 4.36
C ARG A 211 -21.25 16.09 5.58
N ASP A 212 -20.67 16.43 6.73
CA ASP A 212 -21.09 15.86 8.01
C ASP A 212 -22.56 16.21 8.30
N GLY A 213 -23.35 15.19 8.63
CA GLY A 213 -24.79 15.26 8.81
C GLY A 213 -25.63 15.21 7.53
N ALA A 214 -25.01 14.98 6.36
CA ALA A 214 -25.75 14.80 5.11
C ALA A 214 -26.64 13.56 5.19
N ALA A 215 -27.89 13.68 4.73
CA ALA A 215 -28.79 12.54 4.61
C ALA A 215 -28.25 11.56 3.56
N VAL A 216 -28.13 10.30 3.93
CA VAL A 216 -27.63 9.25 3.05
C VAL A 216 -28.63 8.11 3.01
N LYS A 217 -28.87 7.60 1.81
CA LYS A 217 -29.70 6.41 1.62
C LYS A 217 -28.76 5.22 1.57
N THR A 218 -28.99 4.24 2.44
CA THR A 218 -28.29 2.97 2.37
C THR A 218 -28.83 2.20 1.17
N GLU A 219 -27.96 1.94 0.20
CA GLU A 219 -28.18 0.86 -0.75
C GLU A 219 -27.51 -0.38 -0.19
N ALA A 220 -28.13 -1.55 -0.38
CA ALA A 220 -27.57 -2.80 0.10
C ALA A 220 -26.15 -2.94 -0.42
N ALA A 221 -25.19 -3.00 0.49
CA ALA A 221 -23.79 -3.19 0.13
C ALA A 221 -23.69 -4.41 -0.77
N THR A 222 -23.12 -4.24 -1.96
CA THR A 222 -22.47 -5.35 -2.64
C THR A 222 -21.53 -5.94 -1.60
N ARG A 223 -21.83 -7.16 -1.11
CA ARG A 223 -20.97 -7.84 -0.13
C ARG A 223 -19.62 -8.03 -0.80
N PHE A 224 -18.70 -7.09 -0.59
CA PHE A 224 -17.30 -7.30 -0.87
C PHE A 224 -16.84 -8.26 0.21
N GLY A 225 -16.76 -9.53 -0.18
CA GLY A 225 -16.85 -10.67 0.71
C GLY A 225 -15.93 -10.61 1.92
N ALA A 226 -16.51 -10.90 3.08
CA ALA A 226 -15.80 -11.71 4.07
C ALA A 226 -15.44 -13.04 3.38
N GLY A 227 -14.19 -13.17 2.95
CA GLY A 227 -13.62 -14.38 2.37
C GLY A 227 -12.33 -14.73 3.12
N PRO A 228 -12.05 -16.04 3.33
CA PRO A 228 -10.93 -16.48 4.16
C PRO A 228 -9.58 -16.09 3.52
N PRO A 229 -8.50 -16.01 4.32
CA PRO A 229 -7.17 -15.71 3.80
C PRO A 229 -6.77 -16.76 2.75
N ARG A 230 -6.22 -16.30 1.63
CA ARG A 230 -5.42 -17.09 0.71
C ARG A 230 -4.10 -16.40 0.50
#